data_AF-A0A529L843-F1
#
_entry.id   AF-A0A529L843-F1
#
_cell.length_a   1.000
_cell.length_b   1.000
_cell.length_c   1.000
_cell.angle_alpha   90.00
_cell.angle_beta   90.00
_cell.angle_gamma   90.00
#
_symmetry.space_group_name_H-M   'P 1'
#
loop_
_entity.id
_entity.type
_entity.pdbx_description
1 polymer ?
#
loop_
_entity_poly.entity_id
_entity_poly.type
_entity_poly.pdbx_seq_one_letter_code
_entity_poly.pdbx_strand_id
1 'polypeptide(L)'
;MGESNEERDEELRWRLEVLKAQLDSGKIYIAEHIADDLKRSMSAVRYGPDGKIDLATVDGRVRSLSLATAFFHQREETKKSISLIDISRTYLEFVEKNLGFLAKQAEEKGYDAARVRTH
;
A
#
# COMPACT_ATOMS: atom_id res chain seq x y z
N MET A 1 25.95 5.51 -6.86
CA MET A 1 25.85 4.23 -7.58
C MET A 1 24.53 4.25 -8.32
N GLY A 2 24.54 4.19 -9.65
CA GLY A 2 23.31 4.02 -10.43
C GLY A 2 22.89 2.55 -10.37
N GLU A 3 21.58 2.28 -10.45
CA GLU A 3 21.06 0.90 -10.57
C GLU A 3 21.62 0.21 -11.81
N SER A 4 21.93 -1.07 -11.66
CA SER A 4 22.25 -1.99 -12.74
C SER A 4 21.05 -2.16 -13.69
N ASN A 5 21.29 -2.41 -14.98
CA ASN A 5 20.23 -2.78 -15.92
C ASN A 5 19.46 -4.03 -15.45
N GLU A 6 20.15 -4.96 -14.79
CA GLU A 6 19.56 -6.19 -14.29
C GLU A 6 18.62 -5.92 -13.09
N GLU A 7 19.00 -4.99 -12.21
CA GLU A 7 18.14 -4.55 -11.10
C GLU A 7 16.86 -3.89 -11.61
N ARG A 8 16.98 -3.06 -12.65
CA ARG A 8 15.83 -2.41 -13.30
C ARG A 8 14.89 -3.40 -13.98
N ASP A 9 15.46 -4.43 -14.62
CA ASP A 9 14.70 -5.47 -15.28
C ASP A 9 13.97 -6.36 -14.27
N GLU A 10 14.62 -6.75 -13.17
CA GLU A 10 13.98 -7.48 -12.08
C GLU A 10 12.89 -6.65 -11.40
N GLU A 11 13.13 -5.36 -11.17
CA GLU A 11 12.11 -4.46 -10.63
C GLU A 11 10.88 -4.39 -11.57
N LEU A 12 11.10 -4.28 -12.88
CA LEU A 12 10.01 -4.27 -13.85
C LEU A 12 9.24 -5.60 -13.84
N ARG A 13 9.94 -6.75 -13.77
CA ARG A 13 9.29 -8.07 -13.68
C ARG A 13 8.45 -8.18 -12.41
N TRP A 14 8.97 -7.73 -11.27
CA TRP A 14 8.20 -7.69 -10.02
C TRP A 14 6.91 -6.85 -10.16
N ARG A 15 7.00 -5.64 -10.74
CA ARG A 15 5.80 -4.79 -10.96
C ARG A 15 4.77 -5.49 -11.86
N LEU A 16 5.21 -6.22 -12.87
CA LEU A 16 4.33 -6.97 -13.78
C LEU A 16 3.62 -8.13 -13.07
N GLU A 17 4.30 -8.83 -12.16
CA GLU A 17 3.68 -9.85 -11.33
C GLU A 17 2.66 -9.26 -10.34
N VAL A 18 2.94 -8.08 -9.77
CA VAL A 18 1.97 -7.35 -8.95
C VAL A 18 0.74 -6.97 -9.77
N LEU A 19 0.93 -6.48 -10.99
CA LEU A 19 -0.18 -6.17 -11.90
C LEU A 19 -1.04 -7.41 -12.17
N LYS A 20 -0.42 -8.54 -12.51
CA LYS A 20 -1.10 -9.81 -12.74
C LYS A 20 -1.95 -10.21 -11.52
N ALA A 21 -1.35 -10.21 -10.33
CA ALA A 21 -2.05 -10.59 -9.10
C ALA A 21 -3.25 -9.66 -8.78
N GLN A 22 -3.11 -8.35 -9.02
CA GLN A 22 -4.19 -7.39 -8.77
C GLN A 22 -5.33 -7.54 -9.80
N LEU A 23 -5.02 -7.83 -11.06
CA LEU A 23 -6.01 -8.16 -12.09
C LEU A 23 -6.77 -9.43 -11.74
N ASP A 24 -6.07 -10.50 -11.36
CA ASP A 24 -6.66 -11.78 -10.97
C ASP A 24 -7.56 -11.65 -9.74
N SER A 25 -7.27 -10.69 -8.85
CA SER A 25 -8.10 -10.37 -7.69
C SER A 25 -9.38 -9.59 -8.01
N GLY A 26 -9.55 -9.11 -9.25
CA GLY A 26 -10.70 -8.32 -9.68
C GLY A 26 -10.75 -6.89 -9.13
N LYS A 27 -9.66 -6.38 -8.54
CA LYS A 27 -9.61 -5.05 -7.90
C LYS A 27 -9.36 -3.89 -8.87
N ILE A 28 -8.98 -4.18 -10.11
CA ILE A 28 -8.68 -3.18 -11.12
C ILE A 28 -9.88 -3.02 -12.04
N TYR A 29 -10.45 -1.81 -12.05
CA TYR A 29 -11.47 -1.41 -13.01
C TYR A 29 -10.83 -0.66 -14.18
N ILE A 30 -11.11 -1.10 -15.40
CA ILE A 30 -10.59 -0.51 -16.64
C ILE A 30 -11.76 0.16 -17.36
N ALA A 31 -11.60 1.44 -17.73
CA ALA A 31 -12.62 2.15 -18.48
C ALA A 31 -12.81 1.54 -19.89
N GLU A 32 -14.06 1.39 -20.33
CA GLU A 32 -14.40 0.68 -21.59
C GLU A 32 -13.62 1.22 -22.80
N HIS A 33 -13.51 2.54 -22.93
CA HIS A 33 -12.85 3.18 -24.07
C HIS A 33 -11.34 2.89 -24.19
N ILE A 34 -10.69 2.35 -23.15
CA ILE A 34 -9.28 1.89 -23.20
C ILE A 34 -9.13 0.37 -23.06
N ALA A 35 -10.22 -0.36 -22.79
CA ALA A 35 -10.17 -1.76 -22.44
C ALA A 35 -9.65 -2.64 -23.59
N ASP A 36 -10.10 -2.39 -24.82
CA ASP A 36 -9.73 -3.21 -25.98
C ASP A 36 -8.24 -3.12 -26.30
N ASP A 37 -7.70 -1.90 -26.33
CA ASP A 37 -6.28 -1.71 -26.58
C ASP A 37 -5.43 -2.32 -25.45
N LEU A 38 -5.82 -2.09 -24.19
CA LEU A 38 -5.10 -2.63 -23.05
C LEU A 38 -5.14 -4.16 -23.04
N LYS A 39 -6.27 -4.76 -23.43
CA LYS A 39 -6.40 -6.21 -23.57
C LYS A 39 -5.47 -6.75 -24.65
N ARG A 40 -5.33 -6.06 -25.79
CA ARG A 40 -4.37 -6.43 -26.83
C ARG A 40 -2.94 -6.39 -26.31
N SER A 41 -2.55 -5.29 -25.67
CA SER A 41 -1.23 -5.14 -25.05
C SER A 41 -0.94 -6.23 -24.03
N MET A 42 -1.92 -6.56 -23.19
CA MET A 42 -1.77 -7.61 -22.17
C MET A 42 -1.70 -9.01 -22.77
N SER A 43 -2.43 -9.28 -23.85
CA SER A 43 -2.41 -10.56 -24.55
C SER A 43 -1.10 -10.81 -25.31
N ALA A 44 -0.29 -9.77 -25.55
CA ALA A 44 1.01 -9.88 -26.19
C ALA A 44 2.13 -10.30 -25.22
N VAL A 45 1.93 -10.16 -23.91
CA VAL A 45 2.94 -10.54 -22.91
C VAL A 45 3.23 -12.04 -22.95
N ARG A 46 4.52 -12.41 -22.94
CA ARG A 46 5.00 -13.80 -22.97
C ARG A 46 6.00 -14.07 -21.86
N TYR A 47 6.22 -15.35 -21.58
CA TYR A 47 7.30 -15.82 -20.72
C TYR A 47 8.46 -16.32 -21.59
N GLY A 48 9.69 -16.02 -21.17
CA GLY A 48 10.91 -16.51 -21.78
C GLY A 48 11.21 -17.97 -21.40
N PRO A 49 12.28 -18.54 -21.97
CA PRO A 49 12.71 -19.91 -21.66
C PRO A 49 13.17 -20.09 -20.21
N ASP A 50 13.48 -19.01 -19.51
CA ASP A 50 13.82 -18.95 -18.08
C ASP A 50 12.59 -18.97 -17.16
N GLY A 51 11.38 -18.98 -17.73
CA GLY A 51 10.13 -18.91 -16.98
C GLY A 51 9.79 -17.52 -16.44
N LYS A 52 10.56 -16.48 -16.77
CA LYS A 52 10.29 -15.09 -16.38
C LYS A 52 9.60 -14.33 -17.53
N ILE A 53 8.91 -13.23 -17.23
CA ILE A 53 8.21 -12.42 -18.25
C ILE A 53 9.20 -11.80 -19.24
N ASP A 54 9.09 -12.12 -20.53
CA ASP A 54 9.91 -11.51 -21.58
C ASP A 54 9.59 -10.01 -21.75
N LEU A 55 10.49 -9.16 -21.24
CA LEU A 55 10.33 -7.70 -21.22
C LEU A 55 10.26 -7.08 -22.62
N ALA A 56 10.76 -7.76 -23.66
CA ALA A 56 10.66 -7.30 -25.04
C ALA A 56 9.22 -7.37 -25.57
N THR A 57 8.37 -8.23 -24.99
CA THR A 57 6.96 -8.36 -25.35
C THR A 57 6.04 -7.40 -24.60
N VAL A 58 6.58 -6.66 -23.62
CA VAL A 58 5.82 -5.76 -22.76
C VAL A 58 5.90 -4.35 -23.31
N ASP A 59 4.76 -3.84 -23.80
CA ASP A 59 4.68 -2.48 -24.33
C ASP A 59 4.60 -1.39 -23.25
N GLY A 60 4.64 -0.13 -23.68
CA GLY A 60 4.59 1.02 -22.78
C GLY A 60 3.30 1.09 -21.94
N ARG A 61 2.15 0.64 -22.45
CA ARG A 61 0.88 0.72 -21.72
C ARG A 61 0.91 -0.22 -20.52
N VAL A 62 1.38 -1.45 -20.72
CA VAL A 62 1.52 -2.45 -19.65
C VAL A 62 2.55 -2.00 -18.62
N ARG A 63 3.69 -1.43 -19.06
CA ARG A 63 4.73 -0.90 -18.15
C ARG A 63 4.21 0.26 -17.29
N SER A 64 3.46 1.19 -17.88
CA SER A 64 2.84 2.30 -17.13
C SER A 64 1.81 1.81 -16.14
N LEU A 65 0.97 0.84 -16.53
CA LEU A 65 -0.05 0.28 -15.65
C LEU A 65 0.58 -0.51 -14.49
N SER A 66 1.64 -1.29 -14.75
CA SER A 66 2.33 -2.04 -13.71
C SER A 66 3.02 -1.13 -12.70
N LEU A 67 3.59 -0.01 -13.15
CA LEU A 67 4.13 1.03 -12.27
C LEU A 67 3.05 1.62 -11.34
N ALA A 68 1.91 2.04 -11.90
CA ALA A 68 0.82 2.59 -11.12
C ALA A 68 0.28 1.57 -10.10
N THR A 69 0.10 0.31 -10.53
CA THR A 69 -0.42 -0.76 -9.70
C THR A 69 0.53 -1.12 -8.56
N ALA A 70 1.83 -1.20 -8.84
CA ALA A 70 2.85 -1.43 -7.84
C ALA A 70 2.90 -0.32 -6.78
N PHE A 71 2.75 0.95 -7.20
CA PHE A 71 2.66 2.07 -6.26
C PHE A 71 1.48 1.91 -5.29
N PHE A 72 0.29 1.58 -5.80
CA PHE A 72 -0.88 1.36 -4.94
C PHE A 72 -0.71 0.15 -4.03
N HIS A 73 -0.16 -0.95 -4.55
CA HIS A 73 0.12 -2.14 -3.75
C HIS A 73 1.09 -1.83 -2.60
N GLN A 74 2.22 -1.18 -2.91
CA GLN A 74 3.22 -0.81 -1.92
C GLN A 74 2.65 0.11 -0.86
N ARG A 75 1.83 1.09 -1.24
CA ARG A 75 1.15 1.98 -0.30
C ARG A 75 0.25 1.21 0.67
N GLU A 76 -0.49 0.23 0.19
CA GLU A 76 -1.34 -0.60 1.05
C GLU A 76 -0.53 -1.52 1.97
N GLU A 77 0.55 -2.14 1.47
CA GLU A 77 1.44 -2.94 2.31
C GLU A 77 2.15 -2.08 3.37
N THR A 78 2.56 -0.85 3.01
CA THR A 78 3.12 0.11 3.96
C THR A 78 2.11 0.45 5.08
N LYS A 79 0.83 0.71 4.75
CA LYS A 79 -0.21 0.92 5.77
C LYS A 79 -0.44 -0.29 6.68
N LYS A 80 -0.29 -1.51 6.15
CA LYS A 80 -0.40 -2.74 6.96
C LYS A 80 0.81 -2.94 7.87
N SER A 81 1.99 -2.49 7.45
CA SER A 81 3.25 -2.71 8.18
C SER A 81 3.35 -1.97 9.52
N ILE A 82 2.65 -0.84 9.71
CA ILE A 82 2.34 -0.24 11.03
C ILE A 82 0.96 0.42 10.95
N SER A 83 -0.01 -0.09 11.72
CA SER A 83 -1.39 0.43 11.72
C SER A 83 -1.47 1.80 12.42
N LEU A 84 -2.33 2.70 11.92
CA LEU A 84 -2.67 3.97 12.60
C LEU A 84 -3.21 3.73 14.03
N ILE A 85 -3.85 2.60 14.25
CA ILE A 85 -4.32 2.17 15.57
C ILE A 85 -3.15 1.85 16.48
N ASP A 86 -2.09 1.22 15.96
CA ASP A 86 -0.89 0.91 16.75
C ASP A 86 -0.14 2.19 17.12
N ILE A 87 -0.10 3.16 16.20
CA ILE A 87 0.42 4.51 16.48
C ILE A 87 -0.41 5.19 17.57
N SER A 88 -1.74 5.15 17.46
CA SER A 88 -2.66 5.81 18.42
C SER A 88 -2.61 5.15 19.79
N ARG A 89 -2.52 3.82 19.84
CA ARG A 89 -2.39 3.04 21.07
C ARG A 89 -1.08 3.33 21.76
N THR A 90 0.03 3.31 21.02
CA THR A 90 1.36 3.63 21.57
C THR A 90 1.38 5.06 22.14
N TYR A 91 0.75 6.01 21.44
CA TYR A 91 0.63 7.39 21.91
C TYR A 91 -0.19 7.49 23.21
N LEU A 92 -1.38 6.89 23.27
CA LEU A 92 -2.24 6.95 24.46
C LEU A 92 -1.61 6.21 25.65
N GLU A 93 -0.95 5.08 25.42
CA GLU A 93 -0.20 4.36 26.47
C GLU A 93 0.94 5.20 27.03
N PHE A 94 1.64 5.97 26.18
CA PHE A 94 2.67 6.91 26.62
C PHE A 94 2.07 8.04 27.47
N VAL A 95 0.95 8.63 27.03
CA VAL A 95 0.24 9.68 27.77
C VAL A 95 -0.21 9.15 29.14
N GLU A 96 -0.85 7.99 29.18
CA GLU A 96 -1.34 7.38 30.42
C GLU A 96 -0.20 7.08 31.41
N LYS A 97 0.91 6.52 30.93
CA LYS A 97 2.09 6.23 31.78
C LYS A 97 2.70 7.48 32.40
N ASN A 98 2.71 8.60 31.69
CA ASN A 98 3.37 9.83 32.15
C ASN A 98 2.43 10.79 32.88
N LEU A 99 1.16 10.82 32.52
CA LEU A 99 0.18 11.81 33.00
C LEU A 99 -1.00 11.19 33.74
N GLY A 100 -1.16 9.86 33.75
CA GLY A 100 -2.26 9.18 34.44
C GLY A 100 -2.28 9.42 35.95
N PHE A 101 -1.14 9.79 36.55
CA PHE A 101 -1.10 10.18 37.97
C PHE A 101 -1.90 11.45 38.26
N LEU A 102 -2.03 12.38 37.31
CA LEU A 102 -2.81 13.60 37.48
C LEU A 102 -4.31 13.30 37.50
N ALA A 103 -4.76 12.39 36.64
CA ALA A 103 -6.15 11.92 36.63
C ALA A 103 -6.51 11.23 37.96
N LYS A 104 -5.65 10.33 38.45
CA LYS A 104 -5.84 9.67 39.74
C LYS A 104 -5.91 10.65 40.92
N GLN A 105 -5.01 11.64 40.98
CA GLN A 105 -5.05 12.67 42.02
C GLN A 105 -6.30 13.55 41.94
N ALA A 106 -6.85 13.78 40.75
CA ALA A 106 -8.08 14.53 40.58
C ALA A 106 -9.30 13.74 41.09
N GLU A 107 -9.38 12.44 40.77
CA GLU A 107 -10.43 11.54 41.26
C GLU A 107 -10.40 11.40 42.79
N GLU A 108 -9.21 11.23 43.39
CA GLU A 108 -9.04 11.15 44.85
C GLU A 108 -9.51 12.42 45.57
N LYS A 109 -9.44 13.58 44.91
CA LYS A 109 -9.94 14.86 45.43
C LYS A 109 -11.42 15.11 45.08
N GLY A 110 -12.11 14.14 44.49
CA GLY A 110 -13.52 14.21 44.15
C GLY A 110 -13.84 15.03 42.90
N TYR A 111 -12.83 15.33 42.07
CA TYR A 111 -13.04 15.99 40.78
C TYR A 111 -13.38 14.95 39.71
N ASP A 112 -14.56 15.09 39.12
CA ASP A 112 -15.02 14.27 38.00
C ASP A 112 -15.01 15.11 36.73
N ALA A 113 -14.26 14.67 35.72
CA ALA A 113 -14.17 15.33 34.42
C ALA A 113 -15.53 15.40 33.69
N ALA A 114 -16.46 14.48 33.97
CA ALA A 114 -17.81 14.50 33.40
C ALA A 114 -18.71 15.60 33.99
N ARG A 115 -18.33 16.19 35.13
CA ARG A 115 -19.10 17.21 35.85
C ARG A 115 -18.81 18.65 35.44
N VAL A 116 -17.82 18.88 34.58
CA VAL A 116 -17.37 20.25 34.20
C VAL A 116 -18.30 20.90 33.15
N ARG A 117 -19.36 20.23 32.70
CA ARG A 117 -20.29 20.73 31.67
C ARG A 117 -21.68 21.07 32.19
N THR A 118 -21.75 21.82 33.28
CA THR A 118 -22.96 22.55 33.68
C THR A 118 -22.55 23.75 34.50
N HIS A 119 -22.24 24.86 33.83
CA HIS A 119 -22.60 26.23 34.19
C HIS A 119 -22.28 27.17 33.03
#